data_AF-A0A432XF51-F1
#
_entry.id   AF-A0A432XF51-F1
#
_cell.length_a   1.000
_cell.length_b   1.000
_cell.length_c   1.000
_cell.angle_alpha   90.00
_cell.angle_beta   90.00
_cell.angle_gamma   90.00
#
_symmetry.space_group_name_H-M   'P 1'
#
loop_
_entity.id
_entity.type
_entity.pdbx_description
1 polymer ?
#
loop_
_entity_poly.entity_id
_entity_poly.type
_entity_poly.pdbx_seq_one_letter_code
_entity_poly.pdbx_strand_id
1 'polypeptide(L)'
;MFMPYCKTNFRTVPPERVEEVLSSLTKESFAGGQSAYQLDDGTFSIDAGENDIRAIYDQENAEIKFFCRYQRDMNFYDKKLMAFATKHGIDTKPCTASSEY
;
A
#
# COMPACT_ATOMS: atom_id res chain seq x y z
N MET A 1 -18.42 -3.03 1.47
CA MET A 1 -17.86 -2.10 2.47
C MET A 1 -16.78 -1.32 1.77
N PHE A 2 -16.96 -0.01 1.56
CA PHE A 2 -16.01 0.81 0.80
C PHE A 2 -14.82 1.15 1.70
N MET A 3 -13.65 0.54 1.45
CA MET A 3 -12.42 0.90 2.16
C MET A 3 -11.80 2.12 1.47
N PRO A 4 -11.56 3.24 2.16
CA PRO A 4 -10.99 4.42 1.54
C PRO A 4 -9.55 4.20 1.09
N TYR A 5 -9.24 4.62 -0.14
CA TYR A 5 -7.87 4.63 -0.64
C TYR A 5 -7.03 5.67 0.09
N CYS A 6 -5.86 5.26 0.57
CA CYS A 6 -4.84 6.16 1.09
C CYS A 6 -4.31 7.02 -0.09
N LYS A 7 -3.81 8.22 0.16
CA LYS A 7 -3.43 9.17 -0.90
C LYS A 7 -2.10 8.81 -1.57
N THR A 8 -1.28 7.96 -0.99
CA THR A 8 0.05 7.66 -1.54
C THR A 8 0.00 6.36 -2.33
N ASN A 9 0.20 6.42 -3.65
CA ASN A 9 0.43 5.23 -4.48
C ASN A 9 1.93 5.09 -4.76
N PHE A 10 2.43 3.87 -4.86
CA PHE A 10 3.78 3.61 -5.38
C PHE A 10 3.70 3.32 -6.87
N ARG A 11 4.48 4.01 -7.68
CA ARG A 11 4.45 3.88 -9.15
C ARG A 11 5.66 3.16 -9.68
N THR A 12 5.58 2.79 -10.95
CA THR A 12 6.70 2.21 -11.70
C THR A 12 7.26 0.96 -11.02
N VAL A 13 6.40 0.25 -10.27
CA VAL A 13 6.78 -0.99 -9.61
C VAL A 13 6.48 -2.11 -10.60
N PRO A 14 7.51 -2.79 -11.13
CA PRO A 14 7.27 -3.90 -12.03
C PRO A 14 6.67 -5.09 -11.24
N PRO A 15 5.82 -5.92 -11.88
CA PRO A 15 5.04 -6.95 -11.17
C PRO A 15 5.90 -7.88 -10.31
N GLU A 16 7.08 -8.26 -10.80
CA GLU A 16 8.03 -9.15 -10.11
C GLU A 16 8.64 -8.55 -8.84
N ARG A 17 8.56 -7.23 -8.66
CA ARG A 17 9.07 -6.52 -7.48
C ARG A 17 8.00 -6.14 -6.48
N VAL A 18 6.72 -6.37 -6.78
CA VAL A 18 5.61 -5.97 -5.90
C VAL A 18 5.75 -6.60 -4.52
N GLU A 19 5.95 -7.91 -4.45
CA GLU A 19 6.08 -8.63 -3.18
C GLU A 19 7.33 -8.21 -2.39
N GLU A 20 8.45 -7.98 -3.07
CA GLU A 20 9.71 -7.49 -2.49
C GLU A 20 9.52 -6.10 -1.84
N VAL A 21 8.91 -5.18 -2.59
CA VAL A 21 8.65 -3.80 -2.13
C VAL A 21 7.69 -3.80 -0.95
N LEU A 22 6.58 -4.55 -1.05
CA LEU A 22 5.59 -4.65 0.03
C LEU A 22 6.17 -5.32 1.27
N SER A 23 6.96 -6.38 1.11
CA SER A 23 7.61 -7.05 2.23
C SER A 23 8.61 -6.14 2.94
N SER A 24 9.36 -5.33 2.20
CA SER A 24 10.28 -4.35 2.77
C SER A 24 9.51 -3.25 3.52
N LEU A 25 8.40 -2.77 2.94
CA LEU A 25 7.50 -1.82 3.59
C LEU A 25 6.95 -2.36 4.91
N THR A 26 6.41 -3.59 4.92
CA THR A 26 5.86 -4.22 6.13
C THR A 26 6.92 -4.36 7.21
N LYS A 27 8.10 -4.87 6.86
CA LYS A 27 9.19 -5.07 7.82
C LYS A 27 9.70 -3.78 8.45
N GLU A 28 9.77 -2.70 7.67
CA GLU A 28 10.34 -1.43 8.14
C GLU A 28 9.31 -0.53 8.83
N SER A 29 8.06 -0.55 8.37
CA SER A 29 7.05 0.47 8.74
C SER A 29 5.94 -0.06 9.65
N PHE A 30 5.83 -1.38 9.83
CA PHE A 30 4.76 -2.02 10.60
C PHE A 30 5.34 -2.94 11.68
N ALA A 31 4.59 -3.10 12.77
CA ALA A 31 5.02 -3.92 13.90
C ALA A 31 5.07 -5.41 13.51
N GLY A 32 5.99 -6.17 14.11
CA GLY A 32 6.07 -7.62 13.93
C GLY A 32 7.05 -8.10 12.86
N GLY A 33 7.60 -7.22 12.01
CA GLY A 33 8.69 -7.58 11.09
C GLY A 33 8.33 -8.67 10.06
N GLN A 34 7.04 -8.86 9.81
CA GLN A 34 6.55 -9.89 8.89
C GLN A 34 6.71 -9.43 7.44
N SER A 35 6.85 -10.39 6.51
CA SER A 35 6.76 -10.10 5.08
C SER A 35 5.30 -9.85 4.70
N ALA A 36 5.08 -9.13 3.61
CA ALA A 36 3.76 -9.05 3.00
C ALA A 36 3.39 -10.41 2.40
N TYR A 37 2.10 -10.71 2.32
CA TYR A 37 1.60 -11.91 1.66
C TYR A 37 0.29 -11.63 0.94
N GLN A 38 0.08 -12.34 -0.17
CA GLN A 38 -1.13 -12.21 -0.98
C GLN A 38 -2.30 -12.95 -0.32
N LEU A 39 -3.48 -12.35 -0.40
CA LEU A 39 -4.76 -12.89 0.06
C LEU A 39 -5.53 -13.47 -1.14
N ASP A 40 -6.53 -14.31 -0.85
CA ASP A 40 -7.37 -14.96 -1.86
C ASP A 40 -8.13 -13.98 -2.76
N ASP A 41 -8.35 -12.75 -2.28
CA ASP A 41 -9.01 -11.67 -3.02
C ASP A 41 -8.05 -10.88 -3.94
N GLY A 42 -6.80 -11.31 -4.06
CA GLY A 42 -5.77 -10.68 -4.88
C GLY A 42 -5.08 -9.47 -4.23
N THR A 43 -5.52 -9.07 -3.03
CA THR A 43 -4.89 -7.99 -2.26
C THR A 43 -3.75 -8.52 -1.40
N PHE A 44 -2.96 -7.64 -0.80
CA PHE A 44 -1.83 -7.98 0.06
C PHE A 44 -2.09 -7.51 1.48
N SER A 45 -1.84 -8.38 2.46
CA SER A 45 -1.70 -7.98 3.86
C SER A 45 -0.31 -7.39 4.07
N ILE A 46 -0.25 -6.18 4.63
CA ILE A 46 1.00 -5.42 4.77
C ILE A 46 1.22 -4.86 6.18
N ASP A 47 0.39 -5.25 7.14
CA ASP A 47 0.33 -4.72 8.50
C ASP A 47 0.33 -5.81 9.57
N ALA A 48 0.99 -6.94 9.27
CA ALA A 48 1.08 -8.10 10.15
C ALA A 48 -0.29 -8.73 10.51
N GLY A 49 -1.29 -8.58 9.64
CA GLY A 49 -2.59 -9.23 9.78
C GLY A 49 -3.60 -8.44 10.62
N GLU A 50 -3.27 -7.23 11.07
CA GLU A 50 -4.20 -6.33 11.76
C GLU A 50 -5.36 -5.89 10.85
N ASN A 51 -5.16 -5.94 9.52
CA ASN A 51 -6.17 -5.66 8.51
C ASN A 51 -6.69 -4.22 8.56
N ASP A 52 -5.85 -3.29 9.04
CA ASP A 52 -6.07 -1.85 9.06
C ASP A 52 -5.62 -1.18 7.77
N ILE A 53 -4.69 -1.78 7.04
CA ILE A 53 -4.28 -1.34 5.71
C ILE A 53 -3.90 -2.53 4.82
N ARG A 54 -4.32 -2.46 3.55
CA ARG A 54 -3.96 -3.43 2.52
C ARG A 54 -3.38 -2.74 1.30
N ALA A 55 -2.67 -3.52 0.49
CA ALA A 55 -2.21 -3.11 -0.82
C ALA A 55 -2.90 -3.91 -1.94
N ILE A 56 -3.04 -3.30 -3.11
CA ILE A 56 -3.45 -3.97 -4.34
C ILE A 56 -2.55 -3.48 -5.47
N TYR A 57 -2.14 -4.40 -6.36
CA TYR A 57 -1.38 -4.04 -7.54
C TYR A 57 -2.31 -3.79 -8.72
N ASP A 58 -2.26 -2.57 -9.24
CA ASP A 58 -2.89 -2.15 -10.48
C ASP A 58 -1.94 -2.42 -11.64
N GLN A 59 -2.15 -3.55 -12.33
CA GLN A 59 -1.32 -3.98 -13.45
C GLN A 59 -1.39 -3.02 -14.64
N GLU A 60 -2.53 -2.37 -14.88
CA GLU A 60 -2.71 -1.47 -16.03
C GLU A 60 -1.83 -0.23 -15.90
N ASN A 61 -1.66 0.27 -14.68
CA ASN A 61 -0.88 1.47 -14.39
C ASN A 61 0.51 1.18 -13.82
N ALA A 62 0.84 -0.09 -13.54
CA ALA A 62 2.04 -0.53 -12.81
C ALA A 62 2.19 0.22 -11.47
N GLU A 63 1.09 0.28 -10.71
CA GLU A 63 0.99 1.00 -9.43
C GLU A 63 0.60 0.06 -8.29
N ILE A 64 1.18 0.27 -7.11
CA ILE A 64 0.65 -0.28 -5.86
C ILE A 64 -0.23 0.78 -5.23
N LYS A 65 -1.50 0.43 -5.03
CA LYS A 65 -2.50 1.25 -4.35
C LYS A 65 -2.71 0.72 -2.94
N PHE A 66 -2.96 1.62 -2.01
CA PHE A 66 -3.18 1.28 -0.61
C PHE A 66 -4.57 1.71 -0.20
N PHE A 67 -5.27 0.87 0.55
CA PHE A 67 -6.57 1.22 1.12
C PHE A 67 -6.61 0.90 2.60
N CYS A 68 -7.08 1.90 3.33
CA CYS A 68 -7.08 1.99 4.77
C CYS A 68 -8.46 1.53 5.25
N ARG A 69 -8.55 0.76 6.35
CA ARG A 69 -9.84 0.30 6.91
C ARG A 69 -10.71 1.45 7.39
N TYR A 70 -10.08 2.49 7.95
CA TYR A 70 -10.76 3.68 8.44
C TYR A 70 -10.15 4.95 7.86
N GLN A 71 -11.00 5.89 7.45
CA GLN A 71 -10.59 7.18 6.89
C GLN A 71 -9.74 8.01 7.87
N ARG A 72 -10.03 7.92 9.18
CA ARG A 72 -9.30 8.66 10.23
C ARG A 72 -7.81 8.30 10.28
N ASP A 73 -7.46 7.08 9.88
CA ASP A 73 -6.09 6.55 9.96
C ASP A 73 -5.31 6.77 8.65
N MET A 74 -5.97 7.26 7.58
CA MET A 74 -5.32 7.51 6.28
C MET A 74 -4.12 8.43 6.38
N ASN A 75 -4.24 9.56 7.08
CA ASN A 75 -3.13 10.51 7.22
C ASN A 75 -1.95 9.91 7.99
N PHE A 76 -2.20 8.97 8.90
CA PHE A 76 -1.16 8.26 9.63
C PHE A 76 -0.42 7.30 8.69
N TYR A 77 -1.15 6.53 7.90
CA TYR A 77 -0.55 5.59 6.95
C TYR A 77 0.13 6.30 5.77
N ASP A 78 -0.46 7.36 5.21
CA ASP A 78 0.16 8.14 4.13
C ASP A 78 1.54 8.67 4.53
N LYS A 79 1.71 9.12 5.78
CA LYS A 79 3.03 9.54 6.29
C LYS A 79 4.04 8.39 6.28
N LYS A 80 3.63 7.17 6.65
CA LYS A 80 4.50 5.98 6.61
C LYS A 80 4.86 5.60 5.17
N LEU A 81 3.86 5.56 4.28
CA LEU A 81 4.04 5.24 2.87
C LEU A 81 4.98 6.23 2.20
N MET A 82 4.77 7.54 2.39
CA MET A 82 5.65 8.58 1.87
C MET A 82 7.07 8.49 2.43
N ALA A 83 7.22 8.25 3.74
CA ALA A 83 8.55 8.12 4.36
C ALA A 83 9.32 6.93 3.77
N PHE A 84 8.65 5.78 3.61
CA PHE A 84 9.23 4.60 2.97
C PHE A 84 9.62 4.87 1.52
N ALA A 85 8.71 5.45 0.73
CA ALA A 85 8.95 5.73 -0.68
C ALA A 85 10.11 6.71 -0.87
N THR A 86 10.17 7.77 -0.07
CA THR A 86 11.27 8.76 -0.09
C THR A 86 12.61 8.11 0.23
N LYS A 87 12.64 7.22 1.25
CA LYS A 87 13.86 6.52 1.68
C LYS A 87 14.41 5.58 0.60
N HIS A 88 13.52 4.89 -0.12
CA HIS A 88 13.89 3.86 -1.11
C HIS A 88 13.86 4.36 -2.56
N GLY A 89 13.59 5.64 -2.79
CA GLY A 89 13.55 6.23 -4.13
C GLY A 89 12.39 5.72 -4.99
N ILE A 90 11.26 5.36 -4.37
CA ILE A 90 10.06 4.90 -5.06
C ILE A 90 9.26 6.14 -5.50
N ASP A 91 8.87 6.19 -6.78
CA ASP A 91 8.03 7.27 -7.28
C ASP A 91 6.63 7.19 -6.68
N THR A 92 6.06 8.34 -6.32
CA THR A 92 4.73 8.41 -5.69
C THR A 92 3.81 9.33 -6.46
N LYS A 93 2.54 8.95 -6.53
CA LYS A 93 1.47 9.82 -7.04
C LYS A 93 0.36 9.92 -6.00
N PRO A 94 -0.24 11.11 -5.85
CA PRO A 94 -1.48 11.24 -5.09
C PRO A 94 -2.57 10.36 -5.72
N CYS A 95 -3.16 9.45 -4.95
CA CYS A 95 -4.33 8.68 -5.32
C CYS A 95 -5.47 9.67 -5.56
N THR A 96 -5.70 10.00 -6.83
CA THR A 96 -6.91 10.68 -7.26
C THR A 96 -8.00 9.63 -7.23
N ALA A 97 -8.65 9.45 -6.08
CA ALA A 97 -9.90 8.72 -6.02
C ALA A 97 -10.88 9.49 -6.92
N SER A 98 -11.08 9.01 -8.14
CA SER A 98 -12.25 9.37 -8.92
C SER A 98 -13.44 8.92 -8.09
N SER A 99 -14.14 9.88 -7.52
CA SER A 99 -15.44 9.71 -6.89
C SER A 99 -16.44 9.30 -7.97
N GLU A 100 -16.37 8.09 -8.50
CA GLU A 100 -17.36 7.53 -9.43
C GLU A 100 -17.41 6.01 -9.24
N TYR A 101 -18.24 5.54 -8.31
CA TYR A 101 -19.58 4.93 -8.54
C TYR A 101 -20.10 4.30 -7.24
#